data_AF-A0A1I3LGP8-F1
#
_entry.id   AF-A0A1I3LGP8-F1
#
_cell.length_a   1.000
_cell.length_b   1.000
_cell.length_c   1.000
_cell.angle_alpha   90.00
_cell.angle_beta   90.00
_cell.angle_gamma   90.00
#
_symmetry.space_group_name_H-M   'P 1'
#
loop_
_entity.id
_entity.type
_entity.pdbx_description
1 polymer ?
#
loop_
_entity_poly.entity_id
_entity_poly.type
_entity_poly.pdbx_seq_one_letter_code
_entity_poly.pdbx_strand_id
1 'polypeptide(L)'
;MNTITIFCASDNFYRGFEPRWEQHLSKSWLKRHQWREALCLSEVMTIMVGFHLSGYRTFEHDYLNDVLRYQRGYFPGLVSYHRLVELLPGSLVPLCCFLTAALGNVVASA
;
A
#
# COMPACT_ATOMS: atom_id res chain seq x y z
N MET A 1 -11.27 8.05 7.99
CA MET A 1 -9.92 7.49 7.73
C MET A 1 -8.91 8.63 7.73
N ASN A 2 -7.78 8.51 8.44
CA ASN A 2 -6.68 9.49 8.36
C ASN A 2 -5.59 8.96 7.43
N THR A 3 -5.66 9.30 6.14
CA THR A 3 -4.73 8.85 5.10
C THR A 3 -3.28 9.17 5.45
N ILE A 4 -3.01 10.33 6.03
CA ILE A 4 -1.65 10.78 6.39
C ILE A 4 -1.05 9.85 7.43
N THR A 5 -1.80 9.51 8.49
CA THR A 5 -1.31 8.62 9.54
C THR A 5 -0.95 7.23 9.01
N ILE A 6 -1.81 6.66 8.16
CA ILE A 6 -1.58 5.34 7.56
C ILE A 6 -0.38 5.39 6.62
N PHE A 7 -0.28 6.45 5.82
CA PHE A 7 0.82 6.65 4.90
C PHE A 7 2.17 6.76 5.63
N CYS A 8 2.26 7.62 6.65
CA CYS A 8 3.50 7.78 7.43
C CYS A 8 3.92 6.47 8.12
N ALA A 9 2.97 5.71 8.68
CA ALA A 9 3.27 4.42 9.29
C ALA A 9 3.76 3.39 8.25
N SER A 10 3.09 3.36 7.09
CA SER A 10 3.43 2.45 5.99
C SER A 10 4.79 2.78 5.37
N ASP A 11 5.10 4.06 5.15
CA ASP A 11 6.39 4.51 4.61
C ASP A 11 7.55 4.22 5.54
N ASN A 12 7.39 4.53 6.84
CA ASN A 12 8.42 4.24 7.84
C ASN A 12 8.70 2.74 7.97
N PHE A 13 7.65 1.91 7.95
CA PHE A 13 7.81 0.46 7.91
C PHE A 13 8.55 0.01 6.64
N TYR A 14 8.09 0.48 5.48
CA TYR A 14 8.63 0.04 4.20
C TYR A 14 10.11 0.41 4.04
N ARG A 15 10.55 1.57 4.53
CA ARG A 15 11.97 1.97 4.51
C ARG A 15 12.90 0.99 5.24
N GLY A 16 12.44 0.37 6.33
CA GLY A 16 13.20 -0.67 7.03
C GLY A 16 13.08 -2.06 6.41
N PHE A 17 11.97 -2.31 5.71
CA PHE A 17 11.64 -3.58 5.09
C PHE A 17 12.26 -3.75 3.69
N GLU A 18 12.33 -2.68 2.91
CA GLU A 18 12.73 -2.63 1.50
C GLU A 18 14.06 -3.36 1.23
N PRO A 19 15.17 -3.14 1.97
CA PRO A 19 16.45 -3.79 1.64
C PRO A 19 16.41 -5.32 1.74
N ARG A 20 15.57 -5.85 2.64
CA ARG A 20 15.36 -7.31 2.78
C ARG A 20 14.39 -7.80 1.73
N TRP A 21 13.33 -7.05 1.47
CA TRP A 21 12.34 -7.38 0.46
C TRP A 21 12.98 -7.49 -0.93
N GLU A 22 13.80 -6.52 -1.32
CA GLU A 22 14.52 -6.53 -2.61
C GLU A 22 15.41 -7.76 -2.81
N GLN A 23 15.96 -8.35 -1.74
CA GLN A 23 16.76 -9.58 -1.83
C GLN A 23 15.93 -10.81 -2.21
N HIS A 24 14.64 -10.82 -1.84
CA HIS A 24 13.71 -11.90 -2.16
C HIS A 24 13.06 -11.73 -3.54
N LEU A 25 13.24 -10.57 -4.16
CA LEU A 25 12.63 -10.25 -5.44
C LEU A 25 13.54 -10.65 -6.59
N SER A 26 12.95 -11.23 -7.63
CA SER A 26 13.68 -11.49 -8.86
C SER A 26 14.07 -10.17 -9.54
N LYS A 27 15.21 -10.14 -10.23
CA LYS A 27 15.66 -8.95 -10.98
C LYS A 27 14.61 -8.45 -11.98
N SER A 28 13.81 -9.37 -12.56
CA SER A 28 12.70 -9.02 -13.45
C SER A 28 11.54 -8.35 -12.71
N TRP A 29 11.26 -8.75 -11.46
CA TRP A 29 10.25 -8.12 -10.61
C TRP A 29 10.70 -6.74 -10.13
N LEU A 30 11.95 -6.58 -9.71
CA LEU A 30 12.56 -5.28 -9.35
C LEU A 30 12.52 -4.29 -10.52
N LYS A 31 12.88 -4.75 -11.73
CA LYS A 31 12.83 -3.92 -12.95
C LYS A 31 11.40 -3.56 -13.34
N ARG A 32 10.44 -4.44 -13.04
CA ARG A 32 9.01 -4.14 -13.16
C ARG A 32 8.68 -3.06 -12.12
N HIS A 33 9.00 -3.25 -10.84
CA HIS A 33 8.69 -2.33 -9.73
C HIS A 33 9.48 -1.00 -9.68
N GLN A 34 10.51 -0.82 -10.50
CA GLN A 34 11.17 0.48 -10.75
C GLN A 34 10.27 1.49 -11.50
N TRP A 35 8.95 1.43 -11.30
CA TRP A 35 7.94 2.38 -11.77
C TRP A 35 8.14 3.74 -11.08
N ARG A 36 9.13 4.51 -11.54
CA ARG A 36 9.44 5.86 -11.03
C ARG A 36 8.31 6.89 -11.20
N GLU A 37 7.18 6.53 -11.82
CA GLU A 37 6.13 7.49 -12.22
C GLU A 37 4.68 7.07 -11.85
N ALA A 38 4.46 6.01 -11.08
CA ALA A 38 3.11 5.52 -10.76
C ALA A 38 2.79 5.57 -9.25
N LEU A 39 2.68 4.42 -8.58
CA LEU A 39 2.51 4.31 -7.14
C LEU A 39 3.64 3.47 -6.57
N CYS A 40 4.28 3.94 -5.50
CA CYS A 40 5.21 3.14 -4.74
C CYS A 40 4.45 2.12 -3.86
N LEU A 41 5.18 1.16 -3.30
CA LEU A 41 4.55 0.06 -2.57
C LEU A 41 3.85 0.53 -1.28
N SER A 42 4.41 1.52 -0.57
CA SER A 42 3.79 2.11 0.62
C SER A 42 2.50 2.86 0.29
N GLU A 43 2.40 3.51 -0.88
CA GLU A 43 1.15 4.13 -1.36
C GLU A 43 0.08 3.07 -1.65
N VAL A 44 0.43 1.99 -2.36
CA VAL A 44 -0.50 0.88 -2.63
C VAL A 44 -1.00 0.26 -1.32
N MET A 45 -0.10 -0.01 -0.37
CA MET A 45 -0.46 -0.50 0.97
C MET A 45 -1.40 0.46 1.70
N THR A 46 -1.14 1.76 1.63
CA THR A 46 -1.98 2.79 2.26
C THR A 46 -3.39 2.80 1.68
N ILE A 47 -3.52 2.69 0.36
CA ILE A 47 -4.83 2.60 -0.32
C ILE A 47 -5.58 1.34 0.12
N MET A 48 -4.91 0.20 0.22
CA MET A 48 -5.53 -1.06 0.67
C MET A 48 -6.02 -0.99 2.11
N VAL A 49 -5.18 -0.50 3.04
CA VAL A 49 -5.59 -0.31 4.44
C VAL A 49 -6.73 0.70 4.51
N GLY A 50 -6.66 1.76 3.71
CA GLY A 50 -7.68 2.77 3.62
C GLY A 50 -9.04 2.22 3.24
N PHE A 51 -9.08 1.38 2.18
CA PHE A 51 -10.30 0.67 1.76
C PHE A 51 -10.91 -0.16 2.90
N HIS A 52 -10.10 -0.90 3.66
CA HIS A 52 -10.63 -1.68 4.78
C HIS A 52 -11.21 -0.81 5.91
N LEU A 53 -10.76 0.44 6.04
CA LEU A 53 -11.22 1.39 7.06
C LEU A 53 -12.35 2.30 6.58
N SER A 54 -12.57 2.42 5.27
CA SER A 54 -13.59 3.30 4.69
C SER A 54 -15.00 2.74 4.79
N GLY A 55 -15.14 1.42 4.98
CA GLY A 55 -16.43 0.73 5.13
C GLY A 55 -17.19 0.52 3.81
N TYR A 56 -16.55 0.81 2.67
CA TYR A 56 -17.11 0.48 1.37
C TYR A 56 -17.19 -1.04 1.16
N ARG A 57 -18.21 -1.49 0.44
CA ARG A 57 -18.43 -2.93 0.18
C ARG A 57 -17.47 -3.51 -0.84
N THR A 58 -17.03 -2.71 -1.82
CA THR A 58 -16.17 -3.17 -2.91
C THR A 58 -15.00 -2.23 -3.09
N PHE A 59 -13.82 -2.81 -3.36
CA PHE A 59 -12.59 -2.06 -3.58
C PHE A 59 -12.69 -1.13 -4.79
N GLU A 60 -13.35 -1.59 -5.86
CA GLU A 60 -13.60 -0.78 -7.05
C GLU A 60 -14.38 0.49 -6.72
N HIS A 61 -15.45 0.37 -5.90
CA HIS A 61 -16.29 1.52 -5.59
C HIS A 61 -15.54 2.53 -4.71
N ASP A 62 -14.81 2.06 -3.70
CA ASP A 62 -13.92 2.89 -2.87
C ASP A 62 -12.89 3.63 -3.73
N TYR A 63 -12.18 2.89 -4.58
CA TYR A 63 -11.12 3.46 -5.38
C TYR A 63 -11.62 4.51 -6.39
N LEU A 64 -12.70 4.20 -7.11
CA LEU A 64 -13.22 5.08 -8.16
C LEU A 64 -13.98 6.31 -7.63
N ASN A 65 -14.63 6.18 -6.47
CA ASN A 65 -15.49 7.25 -5.94
C ASN A 65 -14.88 8.04 -4.79
N ASP A 66 -13.91 7.47 -4.06
CA ASP A 66 -13.22 8.16 -2.99
C ASP A 66 -11.76 8.47 -3.38
N VAL A 67 -10.93 7.43 -3.54
CA VAL A 67 -9.47 7.60 -3.72
C VAL A 67 -9.13 8.44 -4.95
N LEU A 68 -9.67 8.10 -6.12
CA LEU A 68 -9.40 8.84 -7.37
C LEU A 68 -9.94 10.28 -7.36
N ARG A 69 -10.97 10.56 -6.57
CA ARG A 69 -11.64 11.87 -6.56
C ARG A 69 -11.06 12.82 -5.52
N TYR A 70 -10.81 12.31 -4.31
CA TYR A 70 -10.48 13.15 -3.16
C TYR A 70 -9.05 12.94 -2.66
N GLN A 71 -8.37 11.85 -3.03
CA GLN A 71 -7.04 11.53 -2.48
C GLN A 71 -5.89 11.76 -3.45
N ARG A 72 -6.12 12.38 -4.62
CA ARG A 72 -5.05 12.77 -5.56
C ARG A 72 -3.98 13.67 -4.94
N GLY A 73 -4.34 14.49 -3.95
CA GLY A 73 -3.36 15.31 -3.23
C GLY A 73 -2.36 14.50 -2.41
N TYR A 74 -2.74 13.30 -1.96
CA TYR A 74 -1.87 12.38 -1.23
C TYR A 74 -1.13 11.42 -2.14
N PHE A 75 -1.73 11.08 -3.28
CA PHE A 75 -1.20 10.11 -4.24
C PHE A 75 -1.14 10.75 -5.64
N PRO A 76 -0.11 11.57 -5.94
CA PRO A 76 -0.05 12.31 -7.20
C PRO A 76 0.09 11.39 -8.43
N GLY A 77 0.61 10.17 -8.26
CA GLY A 77 0.78 9.17 -9.32
C GLY A 77 -0.31 8.10 -9.38
N LEU A 78 -1.54 8.39 -8.91
CA LEU A 78 -2.67 7.46 -9.01
C LEU A 78 -2.85 6.92 -10.43
N VAL A 79 -3.07 5.62 -10.51
CA VAL A 79 -3.23 4.87 -11.76
C VAL A 79 -4.68 4.50 -12.03
N SER A 80 -4.98 3.85 -13.15
CA SER A 80 -6.32 3.29 -13.37
C SER A 80 -6.61 2.15 -12.39
N TYR A 81 -7.88 1.87 -12.12
CA TYR A 81 -8.27 0.74 -11.26
C TYR A 81 -7.65 -0.59 -11.72
N HIS A 82 -7.71 -0.89 -13.02
CA HIS A 82 -7.10 -2.10 -13.58
C HIS A 82 -5.60 -2.16 -13.28
N ARG A 83 -4.93 -1.02 -13.45
CA ARG A 83 -3.50 -0.93 -13.19
C ARG A 83 -3.18 -1.10 -11.71
N LEU A 84 -4.01 -0.58 -10.81
CA LEU A 84 -3.87 -0.82 -9.38
C LEU A 84 -4.04 -2.30 -9.04
N VAL A 85 -5.04 -2.97 -9.62
CA VAL A 85 -5.28 -4.40 -9.42
C VAL A 85 -4.08 -5.25 -9.86
N GLU A 86 -3.38 -4.87 -10.94
CA GLU A 86 -2.13 -5.51 -11.35
C GLU A 86 -0.99 -5.35 -10.32
N LEU A 87 -1.01 -4.28 -9.51
CA LEU A 87 0.00 -4.00 -8.48
C LEU A 87 -0.30 -4.75 -7.17
N LEU A 88 -1.57 -5.02 -6.84
CA LEU A 88 -1.98 -5.63 -5.56
C LEU A 88 -1.21 -6.92 -5.22
N PRO A 89 -1.02 -7.90 -6.12
CA PRO A 89 -0.32 -9.14 -5.76
C PRO A 89 1.11 -8.90 -5.24
N GLY A 90 1.77 -7.84 -5.72
CA GLY A 90 3.12 -7.47 -5.28
C GLY A 90 3.16 -6.80 -3.91
N SER A 91 2.06 -6.20 -3.45
CA SER A 91 1.97 -5.52 -2.16
C SER A 91 1.46 -6.40 -1.03
N LEU A 92 0.83 -7.55 -1.32
CA LEU A 92 0.20 -8.40 -0.30
C LEU A 92 1.16 -8.88 0.79
N VAL A 93 2.34 -9.39 0.43
CA VAL A 93 3.32 -9.86 1.43
C VAL A 93 3.84 -8.71 2.29
N PRO A 94 4.33 -7.58 1.73
CA PRO A 94 4.67 -6.39 2.49
C PRO A 94 3.54 -5.89 3.39
N LEU A 95 2.30 -5.90 2.90
CA LEU A 95 1.12 -5.50 3.65
C LEU A 95 0.86 -6.43 4.85
N CYS A 96 0.92 -7.75 4.66
CA CYS A 96 0.77 -8.71 5.74
C CYS A 96 1.87 -8.55 6.80
N CYS A 97 3.11 -8.32 6.39
CA CYS A 97 4.22 -8.04 7.31
C CYS A 97 4.00 -6.73 8.08
N PHE A 98 3.54 -5.67 7.39
CA PHE A 98 3.20 -4.39 8.02
C PHE A 98 2.08 -4.54 9.05
N LEU A 99 0.98 -5.20 8.68
CA LEU A 99 -0.15 -5.43 9.58
C LEU A 99 0.26 -6.28 10.79
N THR A 100 1.10 -7.31 10.58
CA THR A 100 1.63 -8.13 11.68
C THR A 100 2.55 -7.32 12.60
N ALA A 101 3.39 -6.45 12.05
CA ALA A 101 4.26 -5.58 12.85
C ALA A 101 3.45 -4.52 13.62
N ALA A 102 2.43 -3.95 12.99
CA ALA A 102 1.56 -2.93 13.59
C ALA A 102 0.63 -3.52 14.66
N LEU A 103 0.08 -4.72 14.44
CA LEU A 103 -0.83 -5.42 15.36
C LEU A 103 -0.07 -6.26 16.41
N GLY A 104 1.14 -6.72 16.11
CA GLY A 104 1.98 -7.52 17.01
C GLY A 104 2.42 -6.76 18.26
N ASN A 105 2.50 -5.44 18.19
CA ASN A 105 2.69 -4.58 19.37
C ASN A 105 1.49 -4.57 20.32
N VAL A 106 0.33 -5.13 19.94
CA VAL A 106 -0.86 -5.22 20.80
C VAL A 106 -0.94 -6.58 21.52
N VAL A 107 -0.32 -7.64 20.99
CA VAL A 107 -0.37 -8.99 21.58
C VAL A 107 0.80 -9.26 22.54
N ALA A 108 1.91 -8.53 22.45
CA ALA A 108 3.03 -8.65 23.39
C ALA A 108 2.82 -7.89 24.73
N SER A 109 1.64 -7.31 24.94
CA SER A 109 1.29 -6.52 26.12
C SER A 109 -0.03 -6.94 26.77
N ALA A 110 -0.39 -8.22 26.69
CA ALA A 110 -1.53 -8.81 27.38
C ALA A 110 -1.07 -9.91 28.36
#